data_AF-A0A7W7H6S0-F1
#
_entry.id   AF-A0A7W7H6S0-F1
#
_cell.length_a   1.000
_cell.length_b   1.000
_cell.length_c   1.000
_cell.angle_alpha   90.00
_cell.angle_beta   90.00
_cell.angle_gamma   90.00
#
_symmetry.space_group_name_H-M   'P 1'
#
loop_
_entity.id
_entity.type
_entity.pdbx_description
1 polymer ?
#
loop_
_entity_poly.entity_id
_entity_poly.type
_entity_poly.pdbx_seq_one_letter_code
_entity_poly.pdbx_strand_id
1 'polypeptide(L)'
;MTLPRWVEPLLRGRWVAATLLAAVFAVVLPAAPVDTAEFAAAGQRILDGHLDGVYDSGWNQAGPLQLLLSRVLMLGGAGDTPALPVRMAVNVALVLGSMALCRRFGAAAGLRAALRESAAGVLGLLWFLVPVPWWGHPIELAIPALWAYASFLQGRGRTGTAAALLGASVAIAPWAVLGFPCLLAASGLGRALRTWILAGLAGAAGYLPFVVAGHFGMFRHVWKVDPDSLVHLLFPDLATVSWPLRLVQAVVVAGGCAAVAWRFRDQPVVYAAAPAAALLIRMFVDPVTLRYYWGPVAVAITLLFALVGAAERPWRQLLALLPGYLAVCAGLAGKQVTGAAACLVVLLAVLLAGVRRPAGTGVVEWADVSRSGAHQRSRLHR
;
A
#
# COMPACT_ATOMS: atom_id res chain seq x y z
N MET A 1 -13.92 -30.70 12.28
CA MET A 1 -12.57 -30.83 12.87
C MET A 1 -12.61 -30.26 14.26
N THR A 2 -12.45 -31.10 15.28
CA THR A 2 -12.21 -30.67 16.66
C THR A 2 -10.74 -30.29 16.78
N LEU A 3 -10.44 -29.06 17.21
CA LEU A 3 -9.06 -28.68 17.48
C LEU A 3 -8.57 -29.33 18.78
N PRO A 4 -7.26 -29.61 18.89
CA PRO A 4 -6.67 -29.91 20.18
C PRO A 4 -6.98 -28.79 21.19
N ARG A 5 -7.33 -29.16 22.44
CA ARG A 5 -7.73 -28.20 23.50
C ARG A 5 -6.71 -27.09 23.76
N TRP A 6 -5.43 -27.35 23.50
CA TRP A 6 -4.35 -26.36 23.67
C TRP A 6 -4.34 -25.25 22.62
N VAL A 7 -5.00 -25.43 21.46
CA VAL A 7 -5.05 -24.41 20.39
C VAL A 7 -6.01 -23.28 20.74
N GLU A 8 -7.08 -23.56 21.49
CA GLU A 8 -8.10 -22.59 21.85
C GLU A 8 -7.56 -21.39 22.65
N PRO A 9 -6.77 -21.57 23.75
CA PRO A 9 -6.20 -20.43 24.46
C PRO A 9 -5.24 -19.61 23.59
N LEU A 10 -4.47 -20.25 22.71
CA LEU A 10 -3.57 -19.54 21.77
C LEU A 10 -4.36 -18.66 20.81
N LEU A 11 -5.45 -19.17 20.25
CA LEU A 11 -6.30 -18.39 19.36
C LEU A 11 -6.99 -17.25 20.12
N ARG A 12 -7.44 -17.46 21.36
CA ARG A 12 -8.00 -16.38 22.18
C ARG A 12 -6.95 -15.29 22.47
N GLY A 13 -5.71 -15.66 22.76
CA GLY A 13 -4.60 -14.75 23.03
C GLY A 13 -3.91 -14.14 21.80
N ARG A 14 -4.34 -14.46 20.57
CA ARG A 14 -3.62 -14.11 19.33
C ARG A 14 -3.30 -12.62 19.16
N TRP A 15 -4.19 -11.72 19.59
CA TRP A 15 -3.99 -10.27 19.48
C TRP A 15 -2.90 -9.78 20.43
N VAL A 16 -2.88 -10.31 21.66
CA VAL A 16 -1.85 -10.00 22.65
C VAL A 16 -0.51 -10.56 22.19
N ALA A 17 -0.47 -11.81 21.74
CA ALA A 17 0.75 -12.43 21.21
C ALA A 17 1.32 -11.64 20.02
N ALA A 18 0.48 -11.26 19.05
CA ALA A 18 0.90 -10.46 17.90
C ALA A 18 1.42 -9.07 18.30
N THR A 19 0.77 -8.42 19.28
CA THR A 19 1.22 -7.14 19.84
C THR A 19 2.60 -7.25 20.46
N LEU A 20 2.79 -8.24 21.34
CA LEU A 20 4.06 -8.47 22.02
C LEU A 20 5.17 -8.79 21.02
N LEU A 21 4.92 -9.66 20.05
CA LEU A 21 5.89 -9.99 19.00
C LEU A 21 6.25 -8.76 18.17
N ALA A 22 5.28 -7.95 17.74
CA ALA A 22 5.53 -6.72 16.98
C ALA A 22 6.39 -5.71 17.76
N ALA A 23 6.13 -5.57 19.07
CA ALA A 23 6.93 -4.74 19.96
C ALA A 23 8.35 -5.30 20.15
N VAL A 24 8.51 -6.62 20.31
CA VAL A 24 9.82 -7.28 20.37
C VAL A 24 10.61 -7.06 19.07
N PHE A 25 9.98 -7.15 17.90
CA PHE A 25 10.61 -6.83 16.62
C PHE A 25 11.17 -5.40 16.58
N ALA A 26 10.50 -4.42 17.20
CA ALA A 26 11.00 -3.04 17.30
C ALA A 26 12.24 -2.90 18.20
N VAL A 27 12.48 -3.87 19.09
CA VAL A 27 13.67 -3.92 19.97
C VAL A 27 14.82 -4.65 19.27
N VAL A 28 14.54 -5.83 18.70
CA VAL A 28 15.59 -6.75 18.20
C VAL A 28 16.05 -6.44 16.77
N LEU A 29 15.28 -5.68 15.99
CA LEU A 29 15.67 -5.21 14.66
C LEU A 29 15.85 -3.69 14.65
N PRO A 30 16.88 -3.15 15.35
CA PRO A 30 17.17 -1.72 15.32
C PRO A 30 17.77 -1.37 13.96
N ALA A 31 16.92 -1.10 12.98
CA ALA A 31 17.34 -0.56 11.70
C ALA A 31 17.11 0.95 11.72
N ALA A 32 18.18 1.72 11.56
CA ALA A 32 18.04 3.16 11.36
C ALA A 32 17.48 3.40 9.95
N PRO A 33 16.42 4.23 9.82
CA PRO A 33 15.94 4.63 8.52
C PRO A 33 16.98 5.49 7.81
N VAL A 34 17.21 5.20 6.53
CA VAL A 34 18.31 5.76 5.74
C VAL A 34 18.20 7.28 5.62
N ASP A 35 16.99 7.82 5.43
CA ASP A 35 16.74 9.23 5.14
C ASP A 35 15.60 9.86 5.97
N THR A 36 15.00 9.11 6.90
CA THR A 36 13.89 9.65 7.72
C THR A 36 14.37 10.78 8.63
N ALA A 37 15.61 10.75 9.10
CA ALA A 37 16.19 11.84 9.90
C ALA A 37 16.33 13.13 9.07
N GLU A 38 16.82 13.02 7.83
CA GLU A 38 16.91 14.14 6.90
C GLU A 38 15.52 14.69 6.56
N PHE A 39 14.54 13.80 6.32
CA PHE A 39 13.16 14.21 6.09
C PHE A 39 12.53 14.88 7.31
N ALA A 40 12.85 14.42 8.52
CA ALA A 40 12.40 15.04 9.76
C ALA A 40 13.04 16.42 9.97
N ALA A 41 14.32 16.60 9.61
CA ALA A 41 14.99 17.89 9.66
C ALA A 41 14.37 18.88 8.66
N ALA A 42 14.09 18.43 7.43
CA ALA A 42 13.35 19.23 6.45
C ALA A 42 11.91 19.53 6.91
N GLY A 43 11.24 18.57 7.56
CA GLY A 43 9.94 18.76 8.19
C GLY A 43 9.97 19.81 9.31
N GLN A 44 11.02 19.83 10.13
CA GLN A 44 11.24 20.85 11.15
C GLN A 44 11.40 22.24 10.52
N ARG A 45 12.20 22.36 9.44
CA ARG A 45 12.34 23.64 8.71
C ARG A 45 10.99 24.16 8.20
N ILE A 46 10.13 23.30 7.69
CA ILE A 46 8.77 23.67 7.26
C ILE A 46 7.96 24.23 8.43
N LEU A 47 8.02 23.57 9.59
CA LEU A 47 7.32 24.01 10.81
C LEU A 47 7.86 25.35 11.35
N ASP A 48 9.15 25.63 11.13
CA ASP A 48 9.79 26.88 11.48
C ASP A 48 9.50 28.01 10.47
N GLY A 49 8.75 27.72 9.39
CA GLY A 49 8.38 28.67 8.34
C GLY A 49 9.40 28.81 7.21
N HIS A 50 10.44 27.98 7.19
CA HIS A 50 11.49 27.98 6.17
C HIS A 50 11.15 26.99 5.04
N LEU A 51 10.46 27.50 4.02
CA LEU A 51 10.04 26.71 2.84
C LEU A 51 11.10 26.67 1.74
N ASP A 52 11.97 27.67 1.69
CA ASP A 52 13.14 27.72 0.81
C ASP A 52 14.19 26.67 1.23
N GLY A 53 14.99 26.18 0.27
CA GLY A 53 16.04 25.19 0.55
C GLY A 53 15.55 23.75 0.62
N VAL A 54 14.27 23.50 0.94
CA VAL A 54 13.73 22.15 1.18
C VAL A 54 13.87 21.24 -0.05
N TYR A 55 13.74 21.81 -1.24
CA TYR A 55 13.81 21.11 -2.52
C TYR A 55 14.90 21.66 -3.45
N ASP A 56 15.92 22.34 -2.93
CA ASP A 56 16.97 22.97 -3.76
C ASP A 56 17.80 21.93 -4.55
N SER A 57 17.93 20.73 -4.01
CA SER A 57 18.65 19.63 -4.63
C SER A 57 17.69 18.59 -5.23
N GLY A 58 18.19 17.80 -6.18
CA GLY A 58 17.47 16.63 -6.68
C GLY A 58 17.35 15.50 -5.66
N TRP A 59 18.06 15.56 -4.53
CA TRP A 59 18.07 14.48 -3.54
C TRP A 59 16.72 14.28 -2.87
N ASN A 60 16.09 15.36 -2.39
CA ASN A 60 14.82 15.26 -1.69
C ASN A 60 13.67 15.00 -2.67
N GLN A 61 13.20 13.76 -2.69
CA GLN A 61 12.06 13.33 -3.50
C GLN A 61 10.81 13.02 -2.66
N ALA A 62 10.88 13.23 -1.34
CA ALA A 62 9.73 13.08 -0.46
C ALA A 62 8.76 14.24 -0.66
N GLY A 63 7.46 13.98 -0.52
CA GLY A 63 6.47 15.05 -0.52
C GLY A 63 6.38 15.78 0.81
N PRO A 64 5.79 16.98 0.82
CA PRO A 64 5.77 17.85 2.00
C PRO A 64 5.06 17.21 3.20
N LEU A 65 4.03 16.38 2.95
CA LEU A 65 3.37 15.64 4.02
C LEU A 65 4.27 14.55 4.59
N GLN A 66 5.10 13.90 3.76
CA GLN A 66 6.10 12.95 4.26
C GLN A 66 7.14 13.62 5.14
N LEU A 67 7.62 14.82 4.78
CA LEU A 67 8.58 15.56 5.61
C LEU A 67 8.00 15.87 7.01
N LEU A 68 6.77 16.37 7.05
CA LEU A 68 6.06 16.66 8.31
C LEU A 68 5.80 15.40 9.14
N LEU A 69 5.34 14.32 8.50
CA LEU A 69 5.06 13.06 9.19
C LEU A 69 6.36 12.37 9.65
N SER A 70 7.47 12.52 8.92
CA SER A 70 8.78 12.03 9.36
C SER A 70 9.23 12.74 10.62
N ARG A 71 8.94 14.04 10.74
CA ARG A 71 9.18 14.79 11.98
C ARG A 71 8.37 14.24 13.16
N VAL A 72 7.11 13.86 12.94
CA VAL A 72 6.28 13.20 13.96
C VAL A 72 6.87 11.84 14.37
N LEU A 73 7.35 11.05 13.40
CA LEU A 73 7.97 9.75 13.67
C LEU A 73 9.29 9.86 14.45
N MET A 74 9.99 10.99 14.34
CA MET A 74 11.26 11.23 15.05
C MET A 74 11.08 11.86 16.44
N LEU A 75 9.84 12.04 16.93
CA LEU A 75 9.60 12.59 18.27
C LEU A 75 10.24 11.72 19.36
N GLY A 76 11.03 12.36 20.23
CA GLY A 76 11.78 11.71 21.30
C GLY A 76 12.94 10.82 20.84
N GLY A 77 13.25 10.82 19.53
CA GLY A 77 14.39 10.11 18.97
C GLY A 77 15.72 10.77 19.29
N ALA A 78 16.81 10.00 19.18
CA ALA A 78 18.17 10.50 19.33
C ALA A 78 18.95 10.21 18.04
N GLY A 79 19.63 11.24 17.51
CA GLY A 79 20.32 11.18 16.22
C GLY A 79 19.36 10.77 15.10
N ASP A 80 19.75 9.76 14.33
CA ASP A 80 19.00 9.29 13.15
C ASP A 80 17.97 8.20 13.47
N THR A 81 17.69 7.96 14.75
CA THR A 81 16.80 6.87 15.18
C THR A 81 15.53 7.37 15.87
N PRO A 82 14.34 6.92 15.45
CA PRO A 82 13.10 7.13 16.18
C PRO A 82 13.16 6.55 17.60
N ALA A 83 12.44 7.17 18.54
CA ALA A 83 12.31 6.65 19.89
C ALA A 83 11.73 5.22 19.87
N LEU A 84 12.22 4.34 20.76
CA LEU A 84 11.74 2.96 20.84
C LEU A 84 10.20 2.86 20.99
N PRO A 85 9.52 3.67 21.82
CA PRO A 85 8.05 3.64 21.91
C PRO A 85 7.35 3.95 20.58
N VAL A 86 7.90 4.87 19.77
CA VAL A 86 7.34 5.19 18.44
C VAL A 86 7.48 3.97 17.53
N ARG A 87 8.65 3.31 17.54
CA ARG A 87 8.87 2.11 16.73
C ARG A 87 7.92 0.97 17.10
N MET A 88 7.75 0.74 18.40
CA MET A 88 6.80 -0.24 18.93
C MET A 88 5.37 0.10 18.48
N ALA A 89 4.95 1.36 18.64
CA ALA A 89 3.60 1.80 18.28
C ALA A 89 3.29 1.58 16.80
N VAL A 90 4.22 1.95 15.90
CA VAL A 90 4.06 1.74 14.46
C VAL A 90 4.02 0.25 14.11
N ASN A 91 4.95 -0.56 14.63
CA ASN A 91 4.95 -2.01 14.38
C ASN A 91 3.64 -2.67 14.86
N VAL A 92 3.20 -2.34 16.07
CA VAL A 92 1.93 -2.82 16.62
C VAL A 92 0.75 -2.36 15.77
N ALA A 93 0.71 -1.09 15.37
CA ALA A 93 -0.38 -0.56 14.55
C ALA A 93 -0.48 -1.27 13.19
N LEU A 94 0.65 -1.59 12.54
CA LEU A 94 0.67 -2.32 11.27
C LEU A 94 0.12 -3.75 11.43
N VAL A 95 0.57 -4.48 12.45
CA VAL A 95 0.13 -5.87 12.69
C VAL A 95 -1.32 -5.92 13.16
N LEU A 96 -1.71 -5.09 14.12
CA LEU A 96 -3.10 -5.06 14.59
C LEU A 96 -4.05 -4.53 13.51
N GLY A 97 -3.58 -3.57 12.71
CA GLY A 97 -4.30 -3.07 11.54
C GLY A 97 -4.59 -4.18 10.53
N SER A 98 -3.61 -5.02 10.19
CA SER A 98 -3.81 -6.15 9.27
C SER A 98 -4.85 -7.14 9.80
N MET A 99 -4.77 -7.49 11.09
CA MET A 99 -5.72 -8.38 11.75
C MET A 99 -7.13 -7.76 11.80
N ALA A 100 -7.23 -6.46 12.10
CA ALA A 100 -8.50 -5.74 12.18
C ALA A 100 -9.18 -5.66 10.82
N LEU A 101 -8.43 -5.37 9.75
CA LEU A 101 -8.93 -5.34 8.38
C LEU A 101 -9.45 -6.73 7.97
N CYS A 102 -8.69 -7.79 8.26
CA CYS A 102 -9.10 -9.16 7.97
C CYS A 102 -10.39 -9.55 8.72
N ARG A 103 -10.53 -9.16 9.99
CA ARG A 103 -11.76 -9.33 10.76
C ARG A 103 -12.93 -8.54 10.15
N ARG A 104 -12.70 -7.28 9.79
CA ARG A 104 -13.74 -6.34 9.34
C ARG A 104 -14.33 -6.72 7.98
N PHE A 105 -13.51 -7.24 7.08
CA PHE A 105 -13.89 -7.63 5.71
C PHE A 105 -14.12 -9.14 5.56
N GLY A 106 -13.79 -9.93 6.57
CA GLY A 106 -14.07 -11.36 6.61
C GLY A 106 -15.53 -11.66 6.99
N ALA A 107 -16.22 -12.47 6.19
CA ALA A 107 -17.53 -13.03 6.54
C ALA A 107 -17.44 -14.30 7.41
N ALA A 108 -16.24 -14.72 7.83
CA ALA A 108 -16.08 -15.93 8.65
C ALA A 108 -16.48 -15.64 10.09
N ALA A 109 -17.00 -16.68 10.74
CA ALA A 109 -17.21 -16.70 12.18
C ALA A 109 -16.36 -17.80 12.84
N GLY A 110 -16.22 -17.71 14.16
CA GLY A 110 -15.56 -18.73 14.98
C GLY A 110 -14.11 -19.00 14.58
N LEU A 111 -13.74 -20.28 14.51
CA LEU A 111 -12.37 -20.71 14.27
C LEU A 111 -11.77 -20.18 12.96
N ARG A 112 -12.54 -20.19 11.86
CA ARG A 112 -12.03 -19.75 10.55
C ARG A 112 -11.68 -18.27 10.56
N ALA A 113 -12.43 -17.45 11.29
CA ALA A 113 -12.13 -16.03 11.46
C ALA A 113 -10.82 -15.84 12.24
N ALA A 114 -10.69 -16.56 13.36
CA ALA A 114 -9.48 -16.51 14.17
C ALA A 114 -8.23 -16.92 13.39
N LEU A 115 -8.29 -18.00 12.59
CA LEU A 115 -7.17 -18.45 11.75
C LEU A 115 -6.80 -17.42 10.68
N ARG A 116 -7.78 -16.79 10.03
CA ARG A 116 -7.53 -15.74 9.03
C ARG A 116 -6.91 -14.49 9.65
N GLU A 117 -7.39 -14.07 10.81
CA GLU A 117 -6.77 -12.98 11.56
C GLU A 117 -5.32 -13.32 11.92
N SER A 118 -5.08 -14.51 12.46
CA SER A 118 -3.72 -14.97 12.79
C SER A 118 -2.82 -15.00 11.55
N ALA A 119 -3.32 -15.47 10.40
CA ALA A 119 -2.56 -15.46 9.15
C ALA A 119 -2.20 -14.03 8.70
N ALA A 120 -3.12 -13.07 8.83
CA ALA A 120 -2.84 -11.66 8.54
C ALA A 120 -1.82 -11.05 9.52
N GLY A 121 -1.89 -11.43 10.81
CA GLY A 121 -0.93 -11.00 11.83
C GLY A 121 0.46 -11.57 11.56
N VAL A 122 0.56 -12.87 11.25
CA VAL A 122 1.82 -13.53 10.86
C VAL A 122 2.38 -12.90 9.59
N LEU A 123 1.55 -12.66 8.58
CA LEU A 123 2.00 -11.97 7.37
C LEU A 123 2.57 -10.58 7.71
N GLY A 124 1.89 -9.81 8.56
CA GLY A 124 2.38 -8.52 9.05
C GLY A 124 3.73 -8.61 9.77
N LEU A 125 3.91 -9.62 10.63
CA LEU A 125 5.17 -9.86 11.34
C LEU A 125 6.31 -10.28 10.40
N LEU A 126 6.03 -11.12 9.39
CA LEU A 126 7.02 -11.55 8.39
C LEU A 126 7.62 -10.35 7.63
N TRP A 127 6.85 -9.29 7.44
CA TRP A 127 7.33 -8.09 6.77
C TRP A 127 8.36 -7.30 7.58
N PHE A 128 8.43 -7.49 8.89
CA PHE A 128 9.51 -6.91 9.69
C PHE A 128 10.86 -7.59 9.43
N LEU A 129 10.89 -8.80 8.85
CA LEU A 129 12.14 -9.48 8.48
C LEU A 129 12.85 -8.85 7.27
N VAL A 130 12.14 -8.08 6.43
CA VAL A 130 12.71 -7.37 5.26
C VAL A 130 13.08 -5.91 5.63
N PRO A 131 13.48 -5.68 6.89
CA PRO A 131 13.38 -4.43 7.70
C PRO A 131 12.45 -3.32 7.19
N VAL A 132 11.33 -3.67 6.56
CA VAL A 132 10.71 -2.81 5.54
C VAL A 132 10.22 -1.46 6.06
N PRO A 133 9.55 -1.36 7.23
CA PRO A 133 9.06 -0.08 7.68
C PRO A 133 10.18 0.90 8.00
N TRP A 134 11.33 0.40 8.45
CA TRP A 134 12.41 1.22 9.02
C TRP A 134 13.68 1.25 8.16
N TRP A 135 13.74 0.53 7.05
CA TRP A 135 14.82 0.65 6.04
C TRP A 135 14.51 1.63 4.91
N GLY A 136 13.33 2.24 4.93
CA GLY A 136 12.95 3.26 3.96
C GLY A 136 11.98 4.25 4.58
N HIS A 137 10.80 4.37 3.97
CA HIS A 137 9.84 5.43 4.30
C HIS A 137 8.58 4.84 4.95
N PRO A 138 8.50 4.78 6.29
CA PRO A 138 7.35 4.19 6.98
C PRO A 138 6.01 4.81 6.55
N ILE A 139 6.01 6.10 6.18
CA ILE A 139 4.80 6.84 5.78
C ILE A 139 4.30 6.39 4.40
N GLU A 140 5.19 5.96 3.51
CA GLU A 140 4.81 5.47 2.18
C GLU A 140 3.96 4.19 2.25
N LEU A 141 4.01 3.45 3.36
CA LEU A 141 3.13 2.30 3.62
C LEU A 141 1.65 2.69 3.57
N ALA A 142 1.30 3.95 3.84
CA ALA A 142 -0.07 4.43 3.77
C ALA A 142 -0.58 4.58 2.33
N ILE A 143 0.29 4.82 1.35
CA ILE A 143 -0.07 5.12 -0.04
C ILE A 143 -1.01 4.06 -0.67
N PRO A 144 -0.69 2.75 -0.68
CA PRO A 144 -1.60 1.74 -1.25
C PRO A 144 -2.94 1.65 -0.52
N ALA A 145 -2.98 1.90 0.79
CA ALA A 145 -4.23 1.94 1.55
C ALA A 145 -5.09 3.17 1.15
N LEU A 146 -4.45 4.32 0.95
CA LEU A 146 -5.11 5.53 0.45
C LEU A 146 -5.66 5.32 -0.97
N TRP A 147 -4.91 4.66 -1.86
CA TRP A 147 -5.40 4.31 -3.21
C TRP A 147 -6.63 3.39 -3.17
N ALA A 148 -6.57 2.33 -2.37
CA ALA A 148 -7.67 1.38 -2.22
C ALA A 148 -8.92 2.07 -1.65
N TYR A 149 -8.74 2.88 -0.61
CA TYR A 149 -9.85 3.56 0.05
C TYR A 149 -10.43 4.69 -0.81
N ALA A 150 -9.61 5.45 -1.51
CA ALA A 150 -10.07 6.47 -2.47
C ALA A 150 -10.92 5.84 -3.59
N SER A 151 -10.49 4.69 -4.12
CA SER A 151 -11.26 3.93 -5.10
C SER A 151 -12.62 3.51 -4.54
N PHE A 152 -12.65 2.96 -3.32
CA PHE A 152 -13.91 2.64 -2.64
C PHE A 152 -14.83 3.86 -2.46
N LEU A 153 -14.30 5.00 -2.00
CA LEU A 153 -15.06 6.23 -1.82
C LEU A 153 -15.60 6.79 -3.14
N GLN A 154 -14.84 6.68 -4.23
CA GLN A 154 -15.30 7.05 -5.56
C GLN A 154 -16.47 6.19 -6.03
N GLY A 155 -16.44 4.88 -5.75
CA GLY A 155 -17.56 3.98 -6.02
C GLY A 155 -18.84 4.40 -5.26
N ARG A 156 -18.69 5.08 -4.12
CA ARG A 156 -19.78 5.69 -3.33
C ARG A 156 -20.14 7.12 -3.75
N GLY A 157 -19.60 7.62 -4.86
CA GLY A 157 -19.87 8.98 -5.36
C GLY A 157 -19.16 10.10 -4.57
N ARG A 158 -18.25 9.78 -3.66
CA ARG A 158 -17.51 10.78 -2.85
C ARG A 158 -16.24 11.25 -3.57
N THR A 159 -16.41 11.83 -4.76
CA THR A 159 -15.31 12.25 -5.63
C THR A 159 -14.34 13.23 -4.97
N GLY A 160 -14.84 14.25 -4.26
CA GLY A 160 -13.98 15.24 -3.59
C GLY A 160 -13.08 14.61 -2.51
N THR A 161 -13.65 13.75 -1.66
CA THR A 161 -12.87 13.04 -0.63
C THR A 161 -11.87 12.06 -1.25
N ALA A 162 -12.26 11.33 -2.29
CA ALA A 162 -11.35 10.44 -3.01
C ALA A 162 -10.17 11.22 -3.62
N ALA A 163 -10.45 12.37 -4.24
CA ALA A 163 -9.43 13.26 -4.79
C ALA A 163 -8.49 13.80 -3.70
N ALA A 164 -9.02 14.22 -2.55
CA ALA A 164 -8.22 14.70 -1.43
C ALA A 164 -7.27 13.62 -0.87
N LEU A 165 -7.73 12.37 -0.73
CA LEU A 165 -6.89 11.26 -0.26
C LEU A 165 -5.78 10.93 -1.27
N LEU A 166 -6.09 10.95 -2.57
CA LEU A 166 -5.09 10.75 -3.62
C LEU A 166 -4.10 11.91 -3.70
N GLY A 167 -4.57 13.16 -3.54
CA GLY A 167 -3.70 14.33 -3.42
C GLY A 167 -2.78 14.24 -2.20
N ALA A 168 -3.30 13.81 -1.04
CA ALA A 168 -2.51 13.55 0.15
C ALA A 168 -1.47 12.44 -0.09
N SER A 169 -1.80 11.39 -0.86
CA SER A 169 -0.82 10.36 -1.23
C SER A 169 0.33 10.93 -2.08
N VAL A 170 0.05 11.85 -3.00
CA VAL A 170 1.09 12.57 -3.77
C VAL A 170 1.91 13.49 -2.89
N ALA A 171 1.28 14.14 -1.90
CA ALA A 171 1.98 14.93 -0.89
C ALA A 171 2.83 14.08 0.07
N ILE A 172 2.59 12.76 0.16
CA ILE A 172 3.53 11.81 0.80
C ILE A 172 4.70 11.56 -0.15
N ALA A 173 4.42 11.10 -1.36
CA ALA A 173 5.47 10.86 -2.35
C ALA A 173 4.97 11.10 -3.79
N PRO A 174 5.75 11.76 -4.67
CA PRO A 174 5.35 12.05 -6.05
C PRO A 174 4.94 10.81 -6.85
N TRP A 175 5.60 9.67 -6.59
CA TRP A 175 5.29 8.41 -7.26
C TRP A 175 3.88 7.91 -6.94
N ALA A 176 3.21 8.42 -5.90
CA ALA A 176 1.86 8.01 -5.56
C ALA A 176 0.84 8.26 -6.69
N VAL A 177 1.16 9.12 -7.67
CA VAL A 177 0.33 9.33 -8.87
C VAL A 177 0.15 8.06 -9.70
N LEU A 178 1.10 7.12 -9.63
CA LEU A 178 1.12 5.87 -10.40
C LEU A 178 -0.09 4.96 -10.12
N GLY A 179 -0.68 5.07 -8.94
CA GLY A 179 -1.83 4.26 -8.54
C GLY A 179 -3.18 4.92 -8.80
N PHE A 180 -3.24 6.16 -9.31
CA PHE A 180 -4.53 6.79 -9.58
C PHE A 180 -5.39 6.01 -10.60
N PRO A 181 -4.85 5.24 -11.56
CA PRO A 181 -5.69 4.37 -12.41
C PRO A 181 -6.49 3.31 -11.65
N CYS A 182 -6.18 3.03 -10.37
CA CYS A 182 -7.03 2.20 -9.50
C CYS A 182 -8.48 2.71 -9.43
N LEU A 183 -8.71 4.00 -9.69
CA LEU A 183 -10.04 4.59 -9.77
C LEU A 183 -10.97 3.92 -10.80
N LEU A 184 -10.40 3.29 -11.85
CA LEU A 184 -11.17 2.55 -12.86
C LEU A 184 -11.81 1.28 -12.32
N ALA A 185 -11.36 0.77 -11.16
CA ALA A 185 -12.01 -0.33 -10.48
C ALA A 185 -13.37 0.06 -9.88
N ALA A 186 -13.60 1.34 -9.64
CA ALA A 186 -14.79 1.83 -8.95
C ALA A 186 -15.81 2.55 -9.86
N SER A 187 -15.36 3.03 -11.02
CA SER A 187 -16.20 3.87 -11.89
C SER A 187 -15.72 3.88 -13.34
N GLY A 188 -16.56 4.38 -14.25
CA GLY A 188 -16.17 4.64 -15.63
C GLY A 188 -15.08 5.70 -15.81
N LEU A 189 -14.49 5.71 -17.00
CA LEU A 189 -13.33 6.53 -17.37
C LEU A 189 -13.51 8.02 -17.06
N GLY A 190 -14.66 8.62 -17.42
CA GLY A 190 -14.88 10.05 -17.21
C GLY A 190 -14.86 10.47 -15.74
N ARG A 191 -15.47 9.69 -14.84
CA ARG A 191 -15.45 9.99 -13.39
C ARG A 191 -14.06 9.75 -12.80
N ALA A 192 -13.38 8.67 -13.21
CA ALA A 192 -12.01 8.41 -12.81
C ALA A 192 -11.07 9.55 -13.23
N LEU A 193 -11.20 10.04 -14.47
CA LEU A 193 -10.40 11.15 -14.99
C LEU A 193 -10.67 12.45 -14.22
N ARG A 194 -11.92 12.77 -13.90
CA ARG A 194 -12.25 13.95 -13.09
C ARG A 194 -11.58 13.89 -11.71
N THR A 195 -11.69 12.77 -11.01
CA THR A 195 -11.04 12.60 -9.70
C THR A 195 -9.52 12.63 -9.83
N TRP A 196 -8.96 12.03 -10.89
CA TRP A 196 -7.54 12.06 -11.21
C TRP A 196 -7.01 13.50 -11.33
N ILE A 197 -7.70 14.34 -12.12
CA ILE A 197 -7.34 15.76 -12.27
C ILE A 197 -7.41 16.50 -10.93
N LEU A 198 -8.52 16.34 -10.18
CA LEU A 198 -8.68 17.00 -8.88
C LEU A 198 -7.62 16.56 -7.87
N ALA A 199 -7.25 15.29 -7.86
CA ALA A 199 -6.19 14.75 -7.02
C ALA A 199 -4.82 15.31 -7.43
N GLY A 200 -4.54 15.40 -8.73
CA GLY A 200 -3.31 15.99 -9.25
C GLY A 200 -3.18 17.46 -8.85
N LEU A 201 -4.25 18.24 -8.98
CA LEU A 201 -4.30 19.63 -8.53
C LEU A 201 -4.10 19.75 -7.01
N ALA A 202 -4.76 18.90 -6.21
CA ALA A 202 -4.58 18.89 -4.76
C ALA A 202 -3.15 18.53 -4.35
N GLY A 203 -2.54 17.54 -5.01
CA GLY A 203 -1.15 17.16 -4.79
C GLY A 203 -0.19 18.30 -5.16
N ALA A 204 -0.34 18.87 -6.36
CA ALA A 204 0.47 19.99 -6.84
C ALA A 204 0.36 21.23 -5.95
N ALA A 205 -0.85 21.53 -5.45
CA ALA A 205 -1.07 22.61 -4.49
C ALA A 205 -0.24 22.44 -3.21
N GLY A 206 0.03 21.20 -2.78
CA GLY A 206 0.92 20.91 -1.65
C GLY A 206 2.38 21.31 -1.90
N TYR A 207 2.85 21.25 -3.15
CA TYR A 207 4.22 21.63 -3.53
C TYR A 207 4.35 23.11 -3.90
N LEU A 208 3.25 23.78 -4.24
CA LEU A 208 3.26 25.16 -4.72
C LEU A 208 3.99 26.15 -3.79
N PRO A 209 3.83 26.10 -2.44
CA PRO A 209 4.54 27.02 -1.55
C PRO A 209 6.06 26.95 -1.70
N PHE A 210 6.61 25.75 -1.96
CA PHE A 210 8.05 25.55 -2.11
C PHE A 210 8.58 26.05 -3.46
N VAL A 211 7.78 25.91 -4.51
CA VAL A 211 8.09 26.47 -5.84
C VAL A 211 8.10 27.99 -5.80
N VAL A 212 7.18 28.60 -5.04
CA VAL A 212 7.10 30.06 -4.90
C VAL A 212 8.19 30.60 -3.98
N ALA A 213 8.58 29.85 -2.95
CA ALA A 213 9.57 30.29 -1.96
C ALA A 213 11.02 30.28 -2.46
N GLY A 214 11.35 29.52 -3.51
CA GLY A 214 12.73 29.46 -3.99
C GLY A 214 12.99 28.44 -5.09
N HIS A 215 14.20 27.88 -5.07
CA HIS A 215 14.65 26.97 -6.11
C HIS A 215 14.03 25.57 -5.96
N PHE A 216 13.50 25.01 -7.05
CA PHE A 216 12.86 23.68 -7.04
C PHE A 216 13.66 22.68 -7.88
N GLY A 217 14.68 22.10 -7.25
CA GLY A 217 15.65 21.19 -7.84
C GLY A 217 15.26 19.71 -7.90
N MET A 218 14.09 19.30 -7.39
CA MET A 218 13.65 17.88 -7.37
C MET A 218 13.78 17.19 -8.75
N PHE A 219 13.51 17.93 -9.83
CA PHE A 219 13.58 17.41 -11.20
C PHE A 219 14.99 17.23 -11.76
N ARG A 220 16.04 17.59 -10.99
CA ARG A 220 17.45 17.38 -11.36
C ARG A 220 18.00 16.03 -10.90
N HIS A 221 17.21 15.23 -10.18
CA HIS A 221 17.65 13.93 -9.71
C HIS A 221 17.98 12.99 -10.87
N VAL A 222 19.03 12.19 -10.67
CA VAL A 222 19.39 11.07 -11.53
C VAL A 222 19.52 9.82 -10.68
N TRP A 223 18.89 8.74 -11.12
CA TRP A 223 18.97 7.44 -10.47
C TRP A 223 20.07 6.62 -11.14
N LYS A 224 20.95 6.03 -10.35
CA LYS A 224 21.91 5.04 -10.87
C LYS A 224 21.16 3.76 -11.24
N VAL A 225 21.48 3.16 -12.38
CA VAL A 225 20.88 1.90 -12.81
C VAL A 225 21.57 0.76 -12.05
N ASP A 226 20.78 -0.05 -11.34
CA ASP A 226 21.30 -1.21 -10.62
C ASP A 226 21.53 -2.39 -11.58
N PRO A 227 22.63 -3.15 -11.41
CA PRO A 227 22.97 -4.28 -12.27
C PRO A 227 21.89 -5.37 -12.32
N ASP A 228 21.13 -5.54 -11.24
CA ASP A 228 20.07 -6.55 -11.13
C ASP A 228 18.70 -6.05 -11.63
N SER A 229 18.61 -4.83 -12.17
CA SER A 229 17.37 -4.24 -12.69
C SER A 229 17.05 -4.73 -14.11
N LEU A 230 15.76 -4.73 -14.47
CA LEU A 230 15.34 -5.01 -15.85
C LEU A 230 15.92 -3.98 -16.84
N VAL A 231 16.12 -2.74 -16.39
CA VAL A 231 16.70 -1.67 -17.20
C VAL A 231 18.14 -2.02 -17.58
N HIS A 232 18.96 -2.51 -16.64
CA HIS A 232 20.32 -2.96 -16.96
C HIS A 232 20.33 -4.16 -17.92
N LEU A 233 19.41 -5.12 -17.73
CA LEU A 233 19.30 -6.28 -18.62
C LEU A 233 18.96 -5.91 -20.07
N LEU A 234 18.14 -4.87 -20.28
CA LEU A 234 17.74 -4.40 -21.60
C LEU A 234 18.71 -3.38 -22.20
N PHE A 235 19.36 -2.59 -21.35
CA PHE A 235 20.24 -1.47 -21.72
C PHE A 235 21.51 -1.49 -20.85
N PRO A 236 22.44 -2.42 -21.07
CA PRO A 236 23.60 -2.63 -20.18
C PRO A 236 24.52 -1.41 -20.07
N ASP A 237 24.61 -0.59 -21.12
CA ASP A 237 25.45 0.62 -21.15
C ASP A 237 24.78 1.85 -20.50
N LEU A 238 23.51 1.75 -20.09
CA LEU A 238 22.79 2.85 -19.46
C LEU A 238 23.16 2.95 -17.98
N ALA A 239 24.04 3.87 -17.63
CA ALA A 239 24.50 4.04 -16.24
C ALA A 239 23.50 4.78 -15.33
N THR A 240 22.68 5.69 -15.90
CA THR A 240 21.75 6.51 -15.13
C THR A 240 20.42 6.73 -15.84
N VAL A 241 19.37 6.94 -15.05
CA VAL A 241 18.02 7.29 -15.48
C VAL A 241 17.68 8.68 -14.97
N SER A 242 16.99 9.48 -15.79
CA SER A 242 16.44 10.79 -15.40
C SER A 242 14.91 10.79 -15.51
N TRP A 243 14.28 11.92 -15.16
CA TRP A 243 12.83 12.05 -15.16
C TRP A 243 12.10 11.67 -16.46
N PRO A 244 12.60 12.00 -17.67
CA PRO A 244 11.97 11.56 -18.92
C PRO A 244 11.75 10.04 -18.99
N LEU A 245 12.76 9.25 -18.61
CA LEU A 245 12.63 7.79 -18.62
C LEU A 245 11.78 7.29 -17.42
N ARG A 246 11.76 8.01 -16.28
CA ARG A 246 10.76 7.77 -15.22
C ARG A 246 9.32 8.04 -15.69
N LEU A 247 9.08 8.99 -16.59
CA LEU A 247 7.75 9.20 -17.18
C LEU A 247 7.35 8.03 -18.08
N VAL A 248 8.27 7.47 -18.85
CA VAL A 248 8.02 6.24 -19.62
C VAL A 248 7.67 5.08 -18.68
N GLN A 249 8.45 4.90 -17.61
CA GLN A 249 8.14 3.92 -16.55
C GLN A 249 6.74 4.16 -15.96
N ALA A 250 6.39 5.42 -15.70
CA ALA A 250 5.09 5.80 -15.14
C ALA A 250 3.94 5.40 -16.06
N VAL A 251 4.08 5.55 -17.38
CA VAL A 251 3.08 5.10 -18.36
C VAL A 251 2.90 3.58 -18.31
N VAL A 252 3.99 2.81 -18.23
CA VAL A 252 3.93 1.34 -18.13
C VAL A 252 3.21 0.91 -16.85
N VAL A 253 3.57 1.51 -15.72
CA VAL A 253 2.96 1.22 -14.41
C VAL A 253 1.47 1.60 -14.40
N ALA A 254 1.15 2.82 -14.83
CA ALA A 254 -0.22 3.33 -14.87
C ALA A 254 -1.10 2.52 -15.82
N GLY A 255 -0.56 2.14 -17.00
CA GLY A 255 -1.25 1.30 -17.97
C GLY A 255 -1.56 -0.10 -17.44
N GLY A 256 -0.59 -0.75 -16.80
CA GLY A 256 -0.82 -2.06 -16.18
C GLY A 256 -1.79 -2.02 -15.00
N CYS A 257 -1.70 -0.98 -14.17
CA CYS A 257 -2.67 -0.70 -13.11
C CYS A 257 -4.09 -0.50 -13.67
N ALA A 258 -4.22 0.33 -14.70
CA ALA A 258 -5.49 0.59 -15.39
C ALA A 258 -6.09 -0.71 -15.97
N ALA A 259 -5.26 -1.54 -16.60
CA ALA A 259 -5.67 -2.81 -17.18
C ALA A 259 -6.25 -3.76 -16.12
N VAL A 260 -5.57 -3.93 -14.98
CA VAL A 260 -6.06 -4.74 -13.86
C VAL A 260 -7.35 -4.15 -13.28
N ALA A 261 -7.35 -2.85 -13.00
CA ALA A 261 -8.50 -2.15 -12.41
C ALA A 261 -9.74 -2.27 -13.31
N TRP A 262 -9.60 -2.03 -14.61
CA TRP A 262 -10.69 -2.11 -15.58
C TRP A 262 -11.18 -3.55 -15.79
N ARG A 263 -10.26 -4.50 -16.00
CA ARG A 263 -10.59 -5.89 -16.35
C ARG A 263 -11.33 -6.63 -15.23
N PHE A 264 -11.04 -6.28 -13.98
CA PHE A 264 -11.55 -6.95 -12.79
C PHE A 264 -12.44 -6.06 -11.92
N ARG A 265 -12.94 -4.93 -12.44
CA ARG A 265 -13.76 -3.94 -11.71
C ARG A 265 -15.00 -4.51 -11.02
N ASP A 266 -15.52 -5.63 -11.50
CA ASP A 266 -16.70 -6.30 -10.94
C ASP A 266 -16.37 -7.16 -9.70
N GLN A 267 -15.09 -7.28 -9.33
CA GLN A 267 -14.67 -8.04 -8.15
C GLN A 267 -14.24 -7.09 -7.01
N PRO A 268 -14.77 -7.21 -5.79
CA PRO A 268 -14.36 -6.36 -4.66
C PRO A 268 -12.86 -6.40 -4.34
N VAL A 269 -12.20 -7.52 -4.61
CA VAL A 269 -10.76 -7.72 -4.38
C VAL A 269 -9.89 -6.76 -5.22
N VAL A 270 -10.43 -6.22 -6.32
CA VAL A 270 -9.69 -5.33 -7.23
C VAL A 270 -9.23 -4.04 -6.54
N TYR A 271 -9.94 -3.59 -5.49
CA TYR A 271 -9.57 -2.40 -4.73
C TYR A 271 -8.19 -2.53 -4.07
N ALA A 272 -7.74 -3.76 -3.78
CA ALA A 272 -6.38 -4.03 -3.31
C ALA A 272 -5.46 -4.57 -4.42
N ALA A 273 -6.02 -5.30 -5.38
CA ALA A 273 -5.23 -5.89 -6.46
C ALA A 273 -4.67 -4.85 -7.44
N ALA A 274 -5.41 -3.79 -7.77
CA ALA A 274 -4.90 -2.73 -8.64
C ALA A 274 -3.72 -1.95 -8.00
N PRO A 275 -3.77 -1.56 -6.71
CA PRO A 275 -2.61 -1.06 -5.99
C PRO A 275 -1.41 -2.02 -6.01
N ALA A 276 -1.65 -3.31 -5.73
CA ALA A 276 -0.59 -4.32 -5.74
C ALA A 276 0.05 -4.44 -7.13
N ALA A 277 -0.76 -4.45 -8.20
CA ALA A 277 -0.26 -4.50 -9.56
C ALA A 277 0.59 -3.27 -9.91
N ALA A 278 0.15 -2.06 -9.55
CA ALA A 278 0.93 -0.85 -9.79
C ALA A 278 2.33 -0.92 -9.12
N LEU A 279 2.37 -1.34 -7.86
CA LEU A 279 3.62 -1.45 -7.10
C LEU A 279 4.53 -2.55 -7.64
N LEU A 280 3.99 -3.72 -7.95
CA LEU A 280 4.78 -4.83 -8.48
C LEU A 280 5.30 -4.53 -9.89
N ILE A 281 4.49 -3.91 -10.76
CA ILE A 281 4.95 -3.48 -12.08
C ILE A 281 6.04 -2.42 -11.91
N ARG A 282 5.85 -1.45 -11.01
CA ARG A 282 6.89 -0.45 -10.71
C ARG A 282 8.20 -1.12 -10.34
N MET A 283 8.19 -2.05 -9.38
CA MET A 283 9.38 -2.79 -8.95
C MET A 283 10.01 -3.61 -10.09
N PHE A 284 9.20 -4.19 -10.96
CA PHE A 284 9.67 -4.96 -12.11
C PHE A 284 10.41 -4.08 -13.13
N VAL A 285 9.93 -2.86 -13.38
CA VAL A 285 10.52 -1.93 -14.36
C VAL A 285 11.40 -0.84 -13.73
N ASP A 286 11.64 -0.87 -12.42
CA ASP A 286 12.44 0.16 -11.75
C ASP A 286 13.92 0.00 -12.09
N PRO A 287 14.64 1.08 -12.48
CA PRO A 287 16.09 1.05 -12.63
C PRO A 287 16.83 0.86 -11.31
N VAL A 288 16.18 1.07 -10.16
CA VAL A 288 16.79 0.92 -8.83
C VAL A 288 16.13 -0.21 -8.06
N THR A 289 16.95 -0.99 -7.37
CA THR A 289 16.57 -2.09 -6.51
C THR A 289 16.70 -1.68 -5.06
N LEU A 290 15.57 -1.38 -4.42
CA LEU A 290 15.54 -0.92 -3.04
C LEU A 290 14.66 -1.83 -2.21
N ARG A 291 15.22 -2.42 -1.15
CA ARG A 291 14.50 -3.38 -0.28
C ARG A 291 13.21 -2.78 0.30
N TYR A 292 13.19 -1.47 0.57
CA TYR A 292 12.03 -0.82 1.13
C TYR A 292 10.84 -0.69 0.15
N TYR A 293 11.04 -0.88 -1.16
CA TYR A 293 9.93 -0.92 -2.14
C TYR A 293 8.93 -2.04 -1.87
N TRP A 294 9.34 -3.08 -1.15
CA TRP A 294 8.45 -4.16 -0.73
C TRP A 294 7.42 -3.73 0.32
N GLY A 295 7.54 -2.55 0.94
CA GLY A 295 6.64 -2.09 1.99
C GLY A 295 5.26 -1.74 1.53
N PRO A 296 5.14 -0.82 0.56
CA PRO A 296 3.86 -0.60 -0.09
C PRO A 296 3.25 -1.91 -0.64
N VAL A 297 4.08 -2.82 -1.19
CA VAL A 297 3.62 -4.13 -1.68
C VAL A 297 3.02 -4.97 -0.54
N ALA A 298 3.66 -4.99 0.62
CA ALA A 298 3.20 -5.68 1.82
C ALA A 298 1.80 -5.24 2.26
N VAL A 299 1.55 -3.92 2.26
CA VAL A 299 0.25 -3.36 2.61
C VAL A 299 -0.80 -3.73 1.56
N ALA A 300 -0.48 -3.60 0.28
CA ALA A 300 -1.40 -3.96 -0.79
C ALA A 300 -1.78 -5.46 -0.79
N ILE A 301 -0.82 -6.35 -0.53
CA ILE A 301 -1.07 -7.80 -0.42
C ILE A 301 -1.85 -8.15 0.85
N THR A 302 -1.56 -7.50 1.97
CA THR A 302 -2.34 -7.66 3.20
C THR A 302 -3.81 -7.28 2.98
N LEU A 303 -4.05 -6.16 2.29
CA LEU A 303 -5.39 -5.73 1.88
C LEU A 303 -6.03 -6.73 0.91
N LEU A 304 -5.27 -7.27 -0.04
CA LEU A 304 -5.72 -8.32 -0.96
C LEU A 304 -6.24 -9.53 -0.18
N PHE A 305 -5.44 -10.04 0.77
CA PHE A 305 -5.82 -11.17 1.60
C PHE A 305 -7.07 -10.87 2.45
N ALA A 306 -7.16 -9.67 3.03
CA ALA A 306 -8.33 -9.25 3.79
C ALA A 306 -9.61 -9.22 2.92
N LEU A 307 -9.50 -8.78 1.66
CA LEU A 307 -10.62 -8.67 0.72
C LEU A 307 -10.97 -9.97 -0.01
N VAL A 308 -10.07 -10.95 -0.09
CA VAL A 308 -10.41 -12.31 -0.54
C VAL A 308 -11.27 -12.94 0.55
N GLY A 309 -12.59 -12.75 0.42
CA GLY A 309 -13.57 -13.01 1.47
C GLY A 309 -13.51 -14.41 2.05
N ALA A 310 -14.02 -14.55 3.28
CA ALA A 310 -14.04 -15.84 3.96
C ALA A 310 -14.96 -16.87 3.31
N ALA A 311 -16.02 -16.43 2.63
CA ALA A 311 -16.93 -17.31 1.89
C ALA A 311 -16.28 -17.90 0.62
N GLU A 312 -15.13 -17.38 0.20
CA GLU A 312 -14.39 -17.91 -0.94
C GLU A 312 -13.80 -19.29 -0.65
N ARG A 313 -13.50 -20.00 -1.75
CA ARG A 313 -12.89 -21.33 -1.72
C ARG A 313 -11.53 -21.25 -0.99
N PRO A 314 -11.19 -22.22 -0.11
CA PRO A 314 -9.97 -22.16 0.70
C PRO A 314 -8.68 -22.04 -0.14
N TRP A 315 -8.62 -22.65 -1.32
CA TRP A 315 -7.47 -22.50 -2.22
C TRP A 315 -7.24 -21.05 -2.69
N ARG A 316 -8.29 -20.25 -2.87
CA ARG A 316 -8.16 -18.84 -3.25
C ARG A 316 -7.56 -18.01 -2.11
N GLN A 317 -7.84 -18.38 -0.86
CA GLN A 317 -7.23 -17.77 0.32
C GLN A 317 -5.75 -18.12 0.41
N LEU A 318 -5.37 -19.37 0.10
CA LEU A 318 -3.98 -19.79 0.00
C LEU A 318 -3.24 -19.02 -1.12
N LEU A 319 -3.85 -18.91 -2.30
CA LEU A 319 -3.27 -18.11 -3.39
C LEU A 319 -3.12 -16.63 -3.03
N ALA A 320 -4.02 -16.07 -2.21
CA ALA A 320 -3.91 -14.67 -1.77
C ALA A 320 -2.82 -14.44 -0.72
N LEU A 321 -2.40 -15.48 0.01
CA LEU A 321 -1.25 -15.43 0.93
C LEU A 321 0.08 -15.59 0.19
N LEU A 322 0.11 -16.43 -0.84
CA LEU A 322 1.31 -16.75 -1.60
C LEU A 322 2.11 -15.54 -2.10
N PRO A 323 1.53 -14.46 -2.67
CA PRO A 323 2.32 -13.32 -3.11
C PRO A 323 3.01 -12.63 -1.93
N GLY A 324 2.44 -12.68 -0.73
CA GLY A 324 3.05 -12.12 0.48
C GLY A 324 4.33 -12.86 0.86
N TYR A 325 4.29 -14.20 0.85
CA TYR A 325 5.47 -15.02 1.09
C TYR A 325 6.53 -14.85 0.00
N LEU A 326 6.14 -14.86 -1.28
CA LEU A 326 7.06 -14.67 -2.40
C LEU A 326 7.76 -13.31 -2.33
N ALA A 327 7.02 -12.27 -1.96
CA ALA A 327 7.54 -10.92 -1.85
C ALA A 327 8.52 -10.79 -0.66
N VAL A 328 8.24 -11.42 0.48
CA VAL A 328 9.20 -11.52 1.61
C VAL A 328 10.48 -12.25 1.17
N CYS A 329 10.35 -13.44 0.55
CA CYS A 329 11.50 -14.21 0.08
C CYS A 329 12.34 -13.42 -0.94
N ALA A 330 11.69 -12.75 -1.88
CA ALA A 330 12.36 -11.92 -2.88
C ALA A 330 13.08 -10.72 -2.26
N GLY A 331 12.47 -10.06 -1.26
CA GLY A 331 13.10 -8.98 -0.51
C GLY A 331 14.33 -9.41 0.28
N LEU A 332 14.26 -10.58 0.94
CA LEU A 332 15.41 -11.17 1.64
C LEU A 332 16.53 -11.54 0.65
N ALA A 333 16.18 -12.15 -0.48
CA ALA A 333 17.13 -12.61 -1.48
C ALA A 333 17.69 -11.51 -2.40
N GLY A 334 17.20 -10.27 -2.30
CA GLY A 334 17.58 -9.18 -3.21
C GLY A 334 17.14 -9.42 -4.66
N LYS A 335 16.09 -10.23 -4.89
CA LYS A 335 15.62 -10.63 -6.22
C LYS A 335 14.38 -9.84 -6.62
N GLN A 336 14.54 -8.53 -6.79
CA GLN A 336 13.42 -7.61 -7.07
C GLN A 336 12.65 -7.97 -8.35
N VAL A 337 13.35 -8.10 -9.49
CA VAL A 337 12.71 -8.32 -10.80
C VAL A 337 11.95 -9.65 -10.84
N THR A 338 12.61 -10.76 -10.51
CA THR A 338 11.98 -12.09 -10.55
C THR A 338 10.91 -12.25 -9.47
N GLY A 339 11.12 -11.68 -8.28
CA GLY A 339 10.12 -11.64 -7.22
C GLY A 339 8.86 -10.87 -7.62
N ALA A 340 9.02 -9.69 -8.22
CA ALA A 340 7.90 -8.88 -8.68
C ALA A 340 7.11 -9.59 -9.78
N ALA A 341 7.79 -10.21 -10.75
CA ALA A 341 7.17 -11.01 -11.80
C ALA A 341 6.38 -12.20 -11.22
N ALA A 342 6.98 -12.96 -10.29
CA ALA A 342 6.30 -14.10 -9.64
C ALA A 342 5.05 -13.64 -8.87
N CYS A 343 5.15 -12.53 -8.13
CA CYS A 343 4.01 -11.96 -7.41
C CYS A 343 2.91 -11.48 -8.35
N LEU A 344 3.25 -10.89 -9.52
CA LEU A 344 2.27 -10.50 -10.54
C LEU A 344 1.52 -11.70 -11.11
N VAL A 345 2.22 -12.78 -11.43
CA VAL A 345 1.60 -14.02 -11.93
C VAL A 345 0.62 -14.57 -10.91
N VAL A 346 1.01 -14.64 -9.64
CA VAL A 346 0.12 -15.14 -8.56
C VAL A 346 -1.05 -14.19 -8.33
N LEU A 347 -0.83 -12.87 -8.37
CA LEU A 347 -1.90 -11.87 -8.27
C LEU A 347 -2.95 -12.05 -9.37
N LEU A 348 -2.52 -12.25 -10.62
CA LEU A 348 -3.41 -12.54 -11.74
C LEU A 348 -4.15 -13.86 -11.53
N ALA A 349 -3.49 -14.90 -11.01
CA ALA A 349 -4.15 -16.16 -10.68
C ALA A 349 -5.24 -15.98 -9.62
N VAL A 350 -5.03 -15.16 -8.58
CA VAL A 350 -6.04 -14.82 -7.54
C VAL A 350 -7.26 -14.11 -8.14
N LEU A 351 -7.04 -13.23 -9.12
CA LEU A 351 -8.10 -12.49 -9.81
C LEU A 351 -8.90 -13.38 -10.77
N LEU A 352 -8.21 -14.19 -11.57
CA LEU A 352 -8.82 -15.15 -12.50
C LEU A 352 -9.62 -16.22 -11.76
N ALA A 353 -9.12 -16.68 -10.61
CA ALA A 353 -9.82 -17.57 -9.68
C ALA A 353 -11.18 -17.05 -9.19
N GLY A 354 -11.33 -15.72 -9.14
CA GLY A 354 -12.54 -15.04 -8.67
C GLY A 354 -13.60 -14.80 -9.74
N VAL A 355 -13.27 -14.99 -11.02
CA VAL A 355 -14.23 -14.82 -12.11
C VAL A 355 -15.25 -15.96 -12.02
N ARG A 356 -16.41 -15.68 -11.42
CA ARG A 356 -17.55 -16.60 -11.51
C ARG A 356 -17.96 -16.65 -12.97
N ARG A 357 -17.94 -17.85 -13.58
CA ARG A 357 -18.66 -18.05 -14.84
C ARG A 357 -20.11 -17.63 -14.58
N PRO A 358 -20.71 -16.76 -15.39
CA PRO A 358 -22.12 -16.41 -15.24
C PRO A 358 -22.91 -17.73 -15.30
N ALA A 359 -23.43 -18.16 -14.16
CA ALA A 359 -24.53 -19.11 -14.15
C ALA A 359 -25.68 -18.37 -14.86
N GLY A 360 -26.17 -18.92 -15.97
CA GLY A 360 -26.98 -18.23 -16.97
C GLY A 360 -27.88 -17.11 -16.42
N THR A 361 -27.62 -15.89 -16.88
CA THR A 361 -28.55 -14.73 -16.94
C THR A 361 -29.55 -14.51 -15.79
N GLY A 362 -29.20 -14.86 -14.56
CA GLY A 362 -29.91 -14.39 -13.37
C GLY A 362 -29.25 -13.11 -12.88
N VAL A 363 -29.78 -11.94 -13.24
CA VAL A 363 -29.31 -10.63 -12.76
C VAL A 363 -29.45 -10.59 -11.24
N VAL A 364 -28.33 -10.74 -10.51
CA VAL A 364 -28.31 -10.57 -9.05
C VAL A 364 -28.14 -9.09 -8.74
N GLU A 365 -29.25 -8.47 -8.34
CA GLU A 365 -29.36 -7.07 -7.96
C GLU A 365 -28.67 -6.84 -6.59
N TRP A 366 -27.44 -6.30 -6.60
CA TRP A 366 -26.69 -5.93 -5.39
C TRP A 366 -27.24 -4.69 -4.66
N ALA A 367 -28.32 -4.10 -5.14
CA ALA A 367 -28.84 -2.83 -4.65
C ALA A 367 -29.57 -2.92 -3.28
N ASP A 368 -30.03 -4.11 -2.86
CA ASP A 368 -31.08 -4.16 -1.83
C ASP A 368 -30.65 -4.52 -0.39
N VAL A 369 -29.37 -4.80 -0.15
CA VAL A 369 -28.87 -5.07 1.22
C VAL A 369 -28.89 -3.79 2.10
N SER A 370 -29.01 -2.61 1.49
CA SER A 370 -29.09 -1.34 2.24
C SER A 370 -30.52 -0.81 2.47
N ARG A 371 -31.54 -1.31 1.74
CA ARG A 371 -32.94 -0.88 1.92
C ARG A 371 -33.72 -1.78 2.87
N SER A 372 -33.42 -3.07 2.94
CA SER A 372 -34.13 -4.02 3.81
C SER A 372 -33.93 -3.76 5.31
N GLY A 373 -32.81 -3.17 5.73
CA GLY A 373 -32.57 -2.83 7.14
C GLY A 373 -33.39 -1.63 7.67
N ALA A 374 -33.82 -0.72 6.80
CA ALA A 374 -34.60 0.45 7.20
C ALA A 374 -36.08 0.10 7.41
N HIS A 375 -36.64 -0.86 6.67
CA HIS A 375 -38.03 -1.29 6.82
C HIS A 375 -38.27 -2.30 7.96
N GLN A 376 -37.24 -3.01 8.40
CA GLN A 376 -37.40 -3.95 9.51
C GLN A 376 -37.41 -3.26 10.89
N ARG A 377 -36.86 -2.05 11.02
CA ARG A 377 -36.92 -1.26 12.26
C ARG A 377 -38.26 -0.55 12.48
N SER A 378 -39.08 -0.32 11.44
CA SER A 378 -40.38 0.34 11.60
C SER A 378 -41.52 -0.61 12.02
N ARG A 379 -41.29 -1.93 12.06
CA ARG A 379 -42.28 -2.93 12.50
C ARG A 379 -42.11 -3.42 13.94
N LEU A 380 -41.05 -3.02 14.64
CA LEU A 380 -40.81 -3.37 16.05
C LEU A 380 -41.25 -2.27 17.04
N HIS A 381 -41.90 -1.22 16.56
CA HIS A 381 -42.42 -0.10 17.36
C HIS A 381 -43.92 0.17 17.13
N ARG A 382 -44.72 -0.86 16.82
CA ARG A 382 -46.18 -0.77 16.84
C ARG A 382 -46.77 -1.90 17.64
#